data_AF-A0A5E4Z7X5-F1
#
_entry.id   AF-A0A5E4Z7X5-F1
#
_cell.length_a   1.000
_cell.length_b   1.000
_cell.length_c   1.000
_cell.angle_alpha   90.00
_cell.angle_beta   90.00
_cell.angle_gamma   90.00
#
_symmetry.space_group_name_H-M   'P 1'
#
loop_
_entity.id
_entity.type
_entity.pdbx_description
1 polymer ?
#
loop_
_entity_poly.entity_id
_entity_poly.type
_entity_poly.pdbx_seq_one_letter_code
_entity_poly.pdbx_strand_id
1 'polypeptide(L)'
;MNRQIFGRKAGSGAEMTLLISCEGASSGGRSADAGRLHEVEVANTRRAVRVLREKGVEGYVMFESDPARYEFTPDEDFAYPAVSH
;
A
#
# COMPACT_ATOMS: atom_id res chain seq x y z
N MET A 1 -5.53 -2.44 9.59
CA MET A 1 -5.44 -1.10 8.99
C MET A 1 -5.94 -1.24 7.56
N ASN A 2 -6.78 -0.33 7.08
CA ASN A 2 -7.26 -0.43 5.70
C ASN A 2 -6.18 0.10 4.75
N ARG A 3 -5.80 -0.68 3.74
CA ARG A 3 -4.94 -0.21 2.65
C ARG A 3 -5.58 -0.51 1.31
N GLN A 4 -5.38 0.41 0.38
CA GLN A 4 -5.91 0.31 -0.97
C GLN A 4 -4.77 0.51 -1.95
N ILE A 5 -4.52 -0.50 -2.77
CA ILE A 5 -3.51 -0.50 -3.80
C ILE A 5 -4.23 -0.24 -5.12
N PHE A 6 -3.97 0.93 -5.68
CA PHE A 6 -4.46 1.32 -6.99
C PHE A 6 -3.37 1.07 -8.02
N GLY A 7 -3.75 0.50 -9.16
CA GLY A 7 -2.80 0.30 -10.24
C GLY A 7 -3.48 0.09 -11.57
N ARG A 8 -2.65 0.21 -12.60
CA ARG A 8 -3.00 0.01 -13.99
C ARG A 8 -1.81 -0.60 -14.73
N LYS A 9 -2.07 -1.18 -15.90
CA LYS A 9 -0.99 -1.64 -16.77
C LYS A 9 -0.13 -0.45 -17.20
N ALA A 10 1.18 -0.60 -17.09
CA ALA A 10 2.17 0.41 -17.45
C ALA A 10 1.99 0.83 -18.91
N GLY A 11 1.97 2.13 -19.18
CA GLY A 11 1.78 2.67 -20.52
C GLY A 11 0.41 2.41 -21.15
N SER A 12 -0.57 1.86 -20.42
CA SER A 12 -1.90 1.56 -20.97
C SER A 12 -2.79 2.80 -21.16
N GLY A 13 -2.43 3.95 -20.57
CA GLY A 13 -3.28 5.16 -20.56
C GLY A 13 -4.61 5.02 -19.80
N ALA A 14 -4.95 3.81 -19.34
CA ALA A 14 -6.16 3.50 -18.61
C ALA A 14 -6.22 4.21 -17.26
N GLU A 15 -7.41 4.38 -16.71
CA GLU A 15 -7.58 4.92 -15.36
C GLU A 15 -7.03 3.94 -14.31
N MET A 16 -6.57 4.49 -13.19
CA MET A 16 -6.10 3.68 -12.07
C MET A 16 -7.27 2.94 -11.43
N THR A 17 -7.14 1.62 -11.32
CA THR A 17 -8.19 0.76 -10.77
C THR A 17 -7.76 0.24 -9.40
N LEU A 18 -8.70 0.01 -8.51
CA LEU A 18 -8.41 -0.64 -7.23
C LEU A 18 -8.06 -2.12 -7.50
N LEU A 19 -6.79 -2.49 -7.30
CA LEU A 19 -6.30 -3.84 -7.54
C LEU A 19 -6.39 -4.70 -6.28
N ILE A 20 -5.98 -4.14 -5.14
CA ILE A 20 -5.98 -4.84 -3.86
C ILE A 20 -6.60 -3.90 -2.84
N SER A 21 -7.71 -4.32 -2.25
CA SER A 21 -8.25 -3.72 -1.03
C SER A 21 -7.96 -4.68 0.11
N CYS A 22 -7.19 -4.24 1.10
CA CYS A 22 -7.05 -4.97 2.34
C CYS A 22 -7.85 -4.20 3.38
N GLU A 23 -9.11 -4.58 3.56
CA GLU A 23 -9.85 -4.17 4.75
C GLU A 23 -9.26 -4.95 5.91
N GLY A 24 -8.56 -4.26 6.81
CA GLY A 24 -8.05 -4.88 8.01
C GLY A 24 -9.23 -5.50 8.74
N ALA A 25 -9.19 -6.82 8.94
CA ALA A 25 -10.28 -7.56 9.54
C ALA A 25 -10.83 -6.76 10.74
N SER A 26 -12.12 -6.39 10.68
CA SER A 26 -12.86 -5.84 11.80
C SER A 26 -12.94 -6.93 12.87
N SER A 27 -11.84 -7.17 13.57
CA SER A 27 -11.82 -7.98 14.77
C SER A 27 -12.43 -7.10 15.85
N GLY A 28 -13.70 -7.33 16.14
CA GLY A 28 -14.32 -6.77 17.32
C GLY A 28 -13.42 -7.01 18.54
N GLY A 29 -13.00 -5.92 19.17
CA GLY A 29 -12.65 -5.92 20.59
C GLY A 29 -11.20 -6.18 21.01
N ARG A 30 -10.20 -6.23 20.11
CA ARG A 30 -8.81 -6.26 20.58
C ARG A 30 -7.94 -5.25 19.85
N SER A 31 -7.61 -4.18 20.56
CA SER A 31 -6.55 -3.23 20.22
C SER A 31 -5.25 -4.00 20.08
N ALA A 32 -5.02 -4.58 18.90
CA ALA A 32 -3.74 -5.12 18.54
C ALA A 32 -2.80 -3.92 18.38
N ASP A 33 -1.73 -3.94 19.16
CA ASP A 33 -0.63 -2.97 19.17
C ASP A 33 -0.45 -2.30 17.79
N ALA A 34 -0.99 -1.08 17.67
CA ALA A 34 -1.17 -0.42 16.38
C ALA A 34 0.17 -0.18 15.66
N GLY A 35 1.27 -0.10 16.42
CA GLY A 35 2.62 0.08 15.87
C GLY A 35 3.22 -1.18 15.23
N ARG A 36 2.97 -2.39 15.76
CA ARG A 36 3.64 -3.61 15.29
C ARG A 36 2.94 -4.26 14.09
N LEU A 37 1.62 -4.13 13.99
CA LEU A 37 0.88 -4.54 12.79
C LEU A 37 1.23 -3.67 11.58
N HIS A 38 1.62 -2.42 11.84
CA HIS A 38 1.99 -1.44 10.81
C HIS A 38 3.20 -1.90 9.97
N GLU A 39 4.28 -2.35 10.61
CA GLU A 39 5.50 -2.78 9.92
C GLU A 39 5.25 -3.99 9.02
N VAL A 40 4.47 -4.96 9.48
CA VAL A 40 4.14 -6.16 8.71
C VAL A 40 3.23 -5.82 7.52
N GLU A 41 2.25 -4.94 7.71
CA GLU A 41 1.36 -4.47 6.65
C GLU A 41 2.13 -3.67 5.59
N VAL A 42 3.09 -2.84 6.00
CA VAL A 42 3.98 -2.08 5.11
C VAL A 42 4.90 -3.00 4.35
N ALA A 43 5.54 -3.97 5.01
CA ALA A 43 6.36 -4.98 4.35
C ALA A 43 5.55 -5.83 3.35
N ASN A 44 4.30 -6.17 3.69
CA ASN A 44 3.40 -6.89 2.80
C ASN A 44 2.98 -6.03 1.59
N THR A 45 2.73 -4.74 1.82
CA THR A 45 2.45 -3.76 0.76
C THR A 45 3.64 -3.64 -0.19
N ARG A 46 4.85 -3.50 0.33
CA ARG A 46 6.09 -3.45 -0.45
C ARG A 46 6.25 -4.68 -1.34
N ARG A 47 6.00 -5.87 -0.80
CA ARG A 47 5.99 -7.12 -1.59
C ARG A 47 4.95 -7.10 -2.69
N ALA A 48 3.73 -6.66 -2.40
CA ALA A 48 2.67 -6.56 -3.40
C ALA A 48 3.03 -5.56 -4.51
N VAL A 49 3.51 -4.37 -4.15
CA VAL A 49 3.98 -3.34 -5.08
C VAL A 49 5.10 -3.88 -5.96
N ARG A 50 6.09 -4.56 -5.38
CA ARG A 50 7.19 -5.17 -6.13
C ARG A 50 6.68 -6.15 -7.18
N VAL A 51 5.79 -7.09 -6.80
CA VAL A 51 5.20 -8.07 -7.73
C VAL A 51 4.38 -7.38 -8.82
N LEU A 52 3.63 -6.33 -8.48
CA LEU A 52 2.86 -5.56 -9.46
C LEU A 52 3.78 -4.85 -10.46
N ARG A 53 4.85 -4.21 -10.00
CA ARG A 53 5.86 -3.59 -10.88
C ARG A 53 6.53 -4.61 -11.79
N GLU A 54 6.91 -5.78 -11.27
CA GLU A 54 7.48 -6.87 -12.06
C GLU A 54 6.50 -7.37 -13.14
N LYS A 55 5.19 -7.26 -12.90
CA LYS A 55 4.13 -7.54 -13.88
C LYS A 55 3.86 -6.37 -14.85
N GLY A 56 4.63 -5.28 -14.77
CA GLY A 56 4.43 -4.08 -15.59
C GLY A 56 3.16 -3.32 -15.19
N VAL A 57 2.87 -3.24 -13.89
CA VAL A 57 1.78 -2.42 -13.34
C VAL A 57 2.37 -1.18 -12.68
N GLU A 58 1.82 -0.03 -13.01
CA GLU A 58 2.11 1.26 -12.38
C GLU A 58 0.93 1.68 -11.52
N GLY A 59 1.21 2.31 -10.38
CA GLY A 59 0.18 2.52 -9.37
C GLY A 59 0.64 3.33 -8.17
N TYR A 60 -0.26 3.46 -7.20
CA TYR A 60 0.05 3.98 -5.88
C TYR A 60 -0.73 3.23 -4.80
N VAL A 61 -0.22 3.28 -3.59
CA VAL A 61 -0.86 2.77 -2.39
C VAL A 61 -1.37 3.94 -1.56
N MET A 62 -2.57 3.78 -1.02
CA MET A 62 -3.14 4.66 0.00
C MET A 62 -3.38 3.87 1.26
N PHE A 63 -3.06 4.47 2.40
CA PHE A 63 -3.34 3.92 3.72
C PHE A 63 -4.45 4.73 4.36
N GLU A 64 -5.37 4.09 5.07
CA GLU A 64 -6.46 4.84 5.73
C GLU A 64 -5.95 5.80 6.82
N SER A 65 -4.87 5.43 7.49
CA SER A 65 -4.24 6.28 8.51
C SER A 65 -3.38 7.40 7.93
N ASP A 66 -3.08 7.37 6.62
CA ASP A 66 -2.23 8.35 5.97
C ASP A 66 -2.78 8.73 4.58
N PRO A 67 -3.22 9.99 4.38
CA PRO A 67 -3.81 10.41 3.12
C PRO A 67 -2.79 10.53 1.98
N ALA A 68 -1.49 10.34 2.22
CA ALA A 68 -0.49 10.40 1.18
C ALA A 68 -0.61 9.20 0.23
N ARG A 69 -0.34 9.49 -1.04
CA ARG A 69 -0.30 8.49 -2.11
C ARG A 69 1.14 8.05 -2.28
N TYR A 70 1.42 6.81 -1.91
CA TYR A 70 2.72 6.20 -2.08
C TYR A 70 2.78 5.55 -3.46
N GLU A 71 3.39 6.21 -4.44
CA GLU A 71 3.59 5.62 -5.76
C GLU A 71 4.32 4.28 -5.67
N PHE A 72 4.21 3.46 -6.72
CA PHE A 72 4.95 2.22 -6.85
C PHE A 72 6.43 2.54 -7.09
N THR A 73 7.07 3.10 -6.07
CA THR A 73 8.50 3.34 -6.01
C THR A 73 9.21 2.01 -5.75
N PRO A 74 10.50 1.88 -6.14
CA PRO A 74 11.31 0.75 -5.71
C PRO A 74 11.32 0.68 -4.17
N ASP A 75 11.52 -0.53 -3.62
CA ASP A 75 11.50 -0.76 -2.16
C ASP A 75 12.39 0.23 -1.39
N GLU A 76 13.50 0.61 -2.02
CA GLU A 76 14.50 1.57 -1.55
C GLU A 76 13.95 2.99 -1.38
N ASP A 77 12.96 3.38 -2.19
CA ASP A 77 12.29 4.69 -2.16
C ASP A 77 10.93 4.64 -1.45
N PHE A 78 10.48 3.46 -1.00
CA PHE A 78 9.21 3.32 -0.27
C PHE A 78 9.40 3.69 1.21
N ALA A 79 9.52 4.98 1.50
CA ALA A 79 9.66 5.47 2.87
C ALA A 79 8.28 5.57 3.57
N TYR A 80 8.07 4.74 4.60
CA TYR A 80 6.87 4.79 5.44
C TYR A 80 7.22 4.60 6.93
N PRO A 81 6.63 5.41 7.85
CA PRO A 81 5.85 6.61 7.56
C PRO A 81 6.69 7.65 6.81
N ALA A 82 6.04 8.48 5.99
CA ALA A 82 6.68 9.67 5.44
C ALA A 82 6.96 10.57 6.64
N VAL A 83 8.17 10.48 7.20
CA VAL A 83 8.60 11.20 8.40
C VAL A 83 8.22 12.67 8.28
N SER A 84 7.13 13.05 8.95
CA SER A 84 6.87 14.44 9.30
C SER A 84 7.69 14.69 10.55
N HIS A 85 8.78 15.43 10.36
CA HIS A 85 9.73 15.79 11.39
C HIS A 85 9.23 16.96 12.26
#